data_AF-A0AAV8YT20-F1
#
_entry.id   AF-A0AAV8YT20-F1
#
_cell.length_a   1.000
_cell.length_b   1.000
_cell.length_c   1.000
_cell.angle_alpha   90.00
_cell.angle_beta   90.00
_cell.angle_gamma   90.00
#
_symmetry.space_group_name_H-M   'P 1'
#
loop_
_entity.id
_entity.type
_entity.pdbx_description
1 polymer ?
#
loop_
_entity_poly.entity_id
_entity_poly.type
_entity_poly.pdbx_seq_one_letter_code
_entity_poly.pdbx_strand_id
1 'polypeptide(L)'
;MSQQIIANCVNTLSDELCKELEDILEKEKKKNGKKHRIWIRNWINRRSSLGASSTLLEELKNEDSSSYRNHLRMEVHQFEELLSKISNDIQRQDTHMRNAIPAKTKLELTLRFLATGDSFGSLEYLYRIARSTMCQFIPEVCKAISNALKDFIQVSYILYLNKYYIF
;
A
#
# COMPACT_ATOMS: atom_id res chain seq x y z
N MET A 1 -7.73 4.20 -74.16
CA MET A 1 -8.79 4.04 -73.13
C MET A 1 -8.37 3.15 -71.97
N SER A 2 -7.72 2.00 -72.19
CA SER A 2 -7.31 1.05 -71.13
C SER A 2 -6.27 1.60 -70.13
N GLN A 3 -5.26 2.36 -70.58
CA GLN A 3 -4.22 2.89 -69.69
C GLN A 3 -4.73 3.92 -68.67
N GLN A 4 -5.73 4.73 -69.04
CA GLN A 4 -6.34 5.72 -68.13
C GLN A 4 -7.14 5.03 -67.01
N ILE A 5 -7.81 3.92 -67.33
CA ILE A 5 -8.58 3.14 -66.35
C ILE A 5 -7.62 2.49 -65.34
N ILE A 6 -6.50 1.94 -65.81
CA ILE A 6 -5.46 1.37 -64.95
C ILE A 6 -4.84 2.45 -64.06
N ALA A 7 -4.49 3.62 -64.62
CA ALA A 7 -3.93 4.74 -63.84
C ALA A 7 -4.90 5.24 -62.76
N ASN A 8 -6.20 5.37 -63.09
CA ASN A 8 -7.22 5.76 -62.12
C ASN A 8 -7.38 4.69 -61.02
N CYS A 9 -7.37 3.41 -61.38
CA CYS A 9 -7.48 2.31 -60.40
C CYS A 9 -6.29 2.27 -59.45
N VAL A 10 -5.06 2.47 -59.97
CA VAL A 10 -3.84 2.56 -59.16
C VAL A 10 -3.90 3.74 -58.21
N ASN A 11 -4.36 4.91 -58.66
CA ASN A 11 -4.48 6.09 -57.81
C ASN A 11 -5.53 5.89 -56.71
N THR A 12 -6.71 5.36 -57.04
CA THR A 12 -7.75 5.07 -56.04
C THR A 12 -7.25 4.06 -55.00
N LEU A 13 -6.57 2.99 -55.44
CA LEU A 13 -5.98 2.00 -54.52
C LEU A 13 -4.89 2.61 -53.65
N SER A 14 -4.07 3.52 -54.19
CA SER A 14 -3.06 4.22 -53.42
C SER A 14 -3.66 5.17 -52.38
N ASP A 15 -4.75 5.86 -52.72
CA ASP A 15 -5.46 6.75 -51.81
C ASP A 15 -6.17 5.98 -50.69
N GLU A 16 -6.78 4.83 -51.02
CA GLU A 16 -7.40 3.93 -50.04
C GLU A 16 -6.36 3.39 -49.06
N LEU A 17 -5.22 2.93 -49.57
CA LEU A 17 -4.13 2.37 -48.76
C LEU A 17 -3.49 3.45 -47.86
N CYS A 18 -3.31 4.67 -48.38
CA CYS A 18 -2.83 5.80 -47.60
C CYS A 18 -3.77 6.13 -46.43
N LYS A 19 -5.09 6.14 -46.66
CA LYS A 19 -6.08 6.35 -45.61
C LYS A 19 -6.03 5.25 -44.55
N GLU A 20 -5.95 3.98 -44.95
CA GLU A 20 -5.84 2.87 -44.00
C GLU A 20 -4.58 2.97 -43.13
N LEU A 21 -3.44 3.35 -43.72
CA LEU A 21 -2.18 3.53 -43.01
C LEU A 21 -2.24 4.71 -42.01
N GLU A 22 -2.82 5.84 -42.39
CA GLU A 22 -3.04 6.98 -41.50
C GLU A 22 -3.92 6.60 -40.29
N ASP A 23 -4.98 5.84 -40.54
CA ASP A 23 -5.93 5.38 -39.53
C ASP A 23 -5.28 4.41 -38.53
N ILE A 24 -4.38 3.54 -39.01
CA ILE A 24 -3.56 2.65 -38.17
C ILE A 24 -2.57 3.47 -37.32
N LEU A 25 -1.85 4.41 -37.93
CA LEU A 25 -0.90 5.26 -37.22
C LEU A 25 -1.58 6.12 -36.15
N GLU A 26 -2.78 6.62 -36.41
CA GLU A 26 -3.54 7.41 -35.44
C GLU A 26 -4.09 6.55 -34.29
N LYS A 27 -4.50 5.31 -34.57
CA LYS A 27 -4.88 4.33 -33.54
C LYS A 27 -3.68 3.99 -32.64
N GLU A 28 -2.48 3.81 -33.20
CA GLU A 28 -1.26 3.56 -32.43
C GLU A 28 -0.83 4.77 -31.59
N LYS A 29 -0.91 5.99 -32.13
CA LYS A 29 -0.69 7.22 -31.35
C LYS A 29 -1.69 7.35 -30.19
N LYS A 30 -2.97 7.05 -30.42
CA LYS A 30 -4.02 7.07 -29.38
C LYS A 30 -3.82 5.98 -28.32
N LYS A 31 -3.23 4.82 -28.66
CA LYS A 31 -2.84 3.79 -27.68
C LYS A 31 -1.66 4.26 -26.82
N ASN A 32 -0.60 4.79 -27.44
CA ASN A 32 0.61 5.26 -26.75
C ASN A 32 0.39 6.54 -25.92
N GLY A 33 -0.61 7.36 -26.27
CA GLY A 33 -0.99 8.56 -25.52
C GLY A 33 -1.78 8.29 -24.23
N LYS A 34 -2.25 7.05 -24.00
CA LYS A 34 -2.93 6.68 -22.76
C LYS A 34 -1.90 6.63 -21.64
N LYS A 35 -1.92 7.63 -20.75
CA LYS A 35 -1.11 7.64 -19.54
C LYS A 35 -1.37 6.36 -18.75
N HIS A 36 -0.40 5.45 -18.72
CA HIS A 36 -0.47 4.27 -17.87
C HIS A 36 -0.71 4.68 -16.42
N ARG A 37 -1.60 3.97 -15.73
CA ARG A 37 -1.87 4.23 -14.31
C ARG A 37 -0.59 3.98 -13.53
N ILE A 38 -0.08 5.01 -12.84
CA ILE A 38 1.11 4.86 -12.00
C ILE A 38 0.79 3.82 -10.91
N TRP A 39 1.50 2.69 -10.94
CA TRP A 39 1.30 1.57 -10.03
C TRP A 39 1.58 1.95 -8.57
N ILE A 40 2.69 2.68 -8.35
CA ILE A 40 3.10 3.22 -7.06
C ILE A 40 3.75 4.59 -7.28
N ARG A 41 3.43 5.55 -6.41
CA ARG A 41 4.09 6.87 -6.46
C ARG A 41 5.56 6.72 -6.06
N ASN A 42 6.47 7.36 -6.77
CA ASN A 42 7.93 7.24 -6.53
C ASN A 42 8.34 7.51 -5.09
N TRP A 43 7.71 8.47 -4.42
CA TRP A 43 8.02 8.81 -3.03
C TRP A 43 7.53 7.74 -2.03
N ILE A 44 6.49 6.96 -2.36
CA ILE A 44 6.03 5.80 -1.58
C ILE A 44 7.02 4.64 -1.74
N ASN A 45 7.59 4.48 -2.95
CA ASN A 45 8.56 3.41 -3.21
C ASN A 45 9.85 3.52 -2.36
N ARG A 46 10.18 4.72 -1.89
CA ARG A 46 11.31 4.99 -0.99
C ARG A 46 11.03 4.68 0.48
N ARG A 47 10.02 3.87 0.79
CA ARG A 47 9.68 3.48 2.17
C ARG A 47 10.82 2.81 2.92
N SER A 48 11.59 1.94 2.27
CA SER A 48 12.67 1.21 2.92
C SER A 48 13.79 2.13 3.43
N SER A 49 14.01 3.27 2.78
CA SER A 49 15.08 4.22 3.17
C SER A 49 14.58 5.48 3.87
N LEU A 50 13.34 5.91 3.61
CA LEU A 50 12.82 7.21 4.09
C LEU A 50 11.50 7.10 4.85
N GLY A 51 11.00 5.88 5.11
CA GLY A 51 9.80 5.68 5.92
C GLY A 51 10.15 5.70 7.41
N ALA A 52 9.24 6.21 8.25
CA ALA A 52 9.48 6.32 9.69
C ALA A 52 9.94 5.03 10.38
N SER A 53 9.55 3.86 9.84
CA SER A 53 9.99 2.55 10.34
C SER A 53 11.51 2.33 10.24
N SER A 54 12.15 2.78 9.16
CA SER A 54 13.59 2.63 8.94
C SER A 54 14.41 3.86 9.28
N THR A 55 13.76 5.00 9.53
CA THR A 55 14.41 6.24 9.96
C THR A 55 14.06 6.53 11.42
N LEU A 56 13.02 7.32 11.65
CA LEU A 56 12.64 7.85 12.97
C LEU A 56 12.57 6.77 14.06
N LEU A 57 11.96 5.61 13.80
CA LEU A 57 11.83 4.58 14.82
C LEU A 57 13.14 3.86 15.15
N GLU A 58 14.08 3.76 14.20
CA GLU A 58 15.43 3.26 14.51
C GLU A 58 16.21 4.28 15.33
N GLU A 59 16.11 5.58 15.00
CA GLU A 59 16.71 6.67 15.78
C GLU A 59 16.16 6.67 17.22
N LEU A 60 14.83 6.69 17.38
CA LEU A 60 14.20 6.68 18.70
C LEU A 60 14.51 5.40 19.48
N LYS A 61 14.57 4.24 18.84
CA LYS A 61 14.92 2.98 19.50
C LYS A 61 16.32 3.03 20.10
N ASN A 62 17.28 3.67 19.43
CA ASN A 62 18.68 3.70 19.83
C ASN A 62 19.03 4.89 20.73
N GLU A 63 18.36 6.03 20.57
CA GLU A 63 18.73 7.30 21.21
C GLU A 63 17.75 7.74 22.31
N ASP A 64 16.45 7.46 22.18
CA ASP A 64 15.42 7.95 23.11
C ASP A 64 14.26 6.95 23.27
N SER A 65 14.45 6.00 24.19
CA SER A 65 13.46 4.97 24.52
C SER A 65 12.15 5.55 25.05
N SER A 66 12.18 6.71 25.73
CA SER A 66 10.97 7.36 26.23
C SER A 66 10.12 7.90 25.08
N SER A 67 10.74 8.53 24.09
CA SER A 67 10.05 8.99 22.88
C SER A 67 9.58 7.83 22.02
N TYR A 68 10.35 6.74 21.91
CA TYR A 68 9.89 5.49 21.26
C TYR A 68 8.61 4.97 21.93
N ARG A 69 8.63 4.86 23.27
CA ARG A 69 7.48 4.42 24.06
C ARG A 69 6.30 5.36 23.91
N ASN A 70 6.51 6.67 23.86
CA ASN A 70 5.44 7.63 23.62
C ASN A 70 4.83 7.50 22.22
N HIS A 71 5.66 7.20 21.21
CA HIS A 71 5.23 7.04 19.82
C HIS A 71 4.40 5.78 19.59
N LEU A 72 4.74 4.65 20.23
CA LEU A 72 4.07 3.36 20.04
C LEU A 72 3.21 2.90 21.24
N ARG A 73 3.24 3.63 22.37
CA ARG A 73 2.64 3.25 23.67
C ARG A 73 3.16 1.91 24.20
N MET A 74 4.39 1.54 23.84
CA MET A 74 4.98 0.24 24.12
C MET A 74 6.50 0.34 24.24
N GLU A 75 7.10 -0.36 25.20
CA GLU A 75 8.56 -0.46 25.31
C GLU A 75 9.14 -1.28 24.15
N VAL A 76 10.43 -1.08 23.86
CA VAL A 76 11.12 -1.79 22.76
C VAL A 76 11.04 -3.31 22.92
N HIS A 77 11.33 -3.83 24.11
CA HIS A 77 11.30 -5.28 24.36
C HIS A 77 9.88 -5.88 24.23
N GLN A 78 8.86 -5.15 24.69
CA GLN A 78 7.45 -5.56 24.55
C GLN A 78 7.03 -5.59 23.08
N PHE A 79 7.50 -4.61 22.30
CA PHE A 79 7.25 -4.57 20.86
C PHE A 79 7.88 -5.77 20.16
N GLU A 80 9.13 -6.11 20.48
CA GLU A 80 9.82 -7.26 19.89
C GLU A 80 9.15 -8.59 20.26
N GLU A 81 8.73 -8.74 21.52
CA GLU A 81 7.97 -9.92 21.96
C GLU A 81 6.65 -10.04 21.20
N LEU A 82 5.86 -8.95 21.11
CA LEU A 82 4.60 -8.96 20.38
C LEU A 82 4.83 -9.26 18.89
N LEU A 83 5.84 -8.65 18.28
CA LEU A 83 6.21 -8.88 16.89
C LEU A 83 6.53 -10.36 16.66
N SER A 84 7.31 -11.00 17.53
CA SER A 84 7.63 -12.43 17.41
C SER A 84 6.40 -13.33 17.41
N LYS A 85 5.34 -12.97 18.16
CA LYS A 85 4.10 -13.73 18.25
C LYS A 85 3.25 -13.61 16.99
N ILE A 86 3.16 -12.40 16.42
CA ILE A 86 2.23 -12.12 15.31
C ILE A 86 2.90 -12.11 13.93
N SER A 87 4.23 -12.10 13.85
CA SER A 87 4.96 -11.89 12.59
C SER A 87 4.54 -12.88 11.52
N ASN A 88 4.36 -14.16 11.86
CA ASN A 88 3.94 -15.20 10.92
C ASN A 88 2.53 -14.95 10.36
N ASP A 89 1.63 -14.37 11.15
CA ASP A 89 0.24 -14.10 10.74
C ASP A 89 0.13 -12.89 9.82
N ILE A 90 1.01 -11.90 9.99
CA ILE A 90 0.92 -10.61 9.29
C ILE A 90 1.95 -10.46 8.17
N GLN A 91 3.00 -11.27 8.14
CA GLN A 91 4.00 -11.23 7.08
C GLN A 91 3.40 -11.76 5.77
N ARG A 92 3.67 -11.06 4.66
CA ARG A 92 3.32 -11.54 3.32
C ARG A 92 4.58 -11.88 2.55
N GLN A 93 4.45 -12.75 1.55
CA GLN A 93 5.53 -13.08 0.64
C GLN A 93 5.82 -11.92 -0.31
N ASP A 94 7.10 -11.74 -0.62
CA ASP A 94 7.52 -10.83 -1.68
C ASP A 94 7.03 -11.33 -3.03
N THR A 95 6.69 -10.40 -3.91
CA THR A 95 6.33 -10.71 -5.30
C THR A 95 7.42 -10.18 -6.22
N HIS A 96 7.58 -10.78 -7.41
CA HIS A 96 8.56 -10.32 -8.40
C HIS A 96 8.45 -8.81 -8.73
N MET A 97 7.28 -8.21 -8.56
CA MET A 97 7.04 -6.80 -8.86
C MET A 97 7.13 -5.87 -7.64
N ARG A 98 7.03 -6.40 -6.41
CA ARG A 98 6.97 -5.59 -5.20
C ARG A 98 7.36 -6.38 -3.96
N ASN A 99 8.24 -5.77 -3.16
CA ASN A 99 8.53 -6.22 -1.80
C ASN A 99 7.31 -6.00 -0.91
N ALA A 100 6.94 -7.04 -0.17
CA ALA A 100 5.93 -7.00 0.85
C ALA A 100 6.28 -5.94 1.90
N ILE A 101 5.25 -5.40 2.55
CA ILE A 101 5.47 -4.56 3.73
C ILE A 101 5.91 -5.49 4.87
N PRO A 102 7.06 -5.26 5.50
CA PRO A 102 7.51 -6.09 6.62
C PRO A 102 6.51 -6.09 7.78
N ALA A 103 6.40 -7.21 8.49
CA ALA A 103 5.59 -7.37 9.68
C ALA A 103 5.88 -6.27 10.72
N LYS A 104 7.16 -5.96 10.95
CA LYS A 104 7.63 -4.87 11.83
C LYS A 104 6.95 -3.54 11.49
N THR A 105 7.08 -3.09 10.24
CA THR A 105 6.49 -1.82 9.78
C THR A 105 4.97 -1.81 9.87
N LYS A 106 4.30 -2.94 9.59
CA LYS A 106 2.84 -3.05 9.75
C LYS A 106 2.43 -2.86 11.21
N LEU A 107 3.13 -3.53 12.13
CA LEU A 107 2.85 -3.44 13.56
C LEU A 107 3.10 -2.02 14.09
N GLU A 108 4.23 -1.41 13.77
CA GLU A 108 4.55 -0.03 14.17
C GLU A 108 3.48 0.97 13.73
N LEU A 109 3.06 0.87 12.46
CA LEU A 109 2.03 1.74 11.91
C LEU A 109 0.69 1.53 12.62
N THR A 110 0.28 0.27 12.82
CA THR A 110 -0.97 -0.03 13.52
C THR A 110 -0.93 0.44 14.97
N LEU A 111 0.18 0.24 15.69
CA LEU A 111 0.32 0.74 17.06
C LEU A 111 0.27 2.27 17.11
N ARG A 112 0.94 2.97 16.19
CA ARG A 112 0.86 4.43 16.10
C ARG A 112 -0.58 4.90 15.83
N PHE A 113 -1.30 4.22 14.94
CA PHE A 113 -2.70 4.49 14.66
C PHE A 113 -3.58 4.32 15.92
N LEU A 114 -3.39 3.22 16.66
CA LEU A 114 -4.14 2.95 17.89
C LEU A 114 -3.75 3.90 19.05
N ALA A 115 -2.50 4.31 19.11
CA ALA A 115 -1.95 5.16 20.17
C ALA A 115 -2.44 6.61 20.13
N THR A 116 -2.60 7.16 18.92
CA THR A 116 -2.90 8.59 18.74
C THR A 116 -4.18 8.86 17.95
N GLY A 117 -4.78 7.84 17.31
CA GLY A 117 -5.91 8.02 16.40
C GLY A 117 -5.56 8.85 15.16
N ASP A 118 -4.30 8.78 14.70
CA ASP A 118 -3.83 9.59 13.58
C ASP A 118 -4.59 9.26 12.28
N SER A 119 -4.73 10.25 11.41
CA SER A 119 -5.40 10.06 10.14
C SER A 119 -4.57 9.16 9.21
N PHE A 120 -5.24 8.38 8.35
CA PHE A 120 -4.54 7.65 7.29
C PHE A 120 -3.76 8.57 6.34
N GLY A 121 -4.13 9.85 6.22
CA GLY A 121 -3.35 10.81 5.43
C GLY A 121 -2.00 11.08 6.05
N SER A 122 -1.95 11.38 7.35
CA SER A 122 -0.70 11.62 8.08
C SER A 122 0.20 10.39 8.05
N LEU A 123 -0.36 9.22 8.34
CA LEU A 123 0.36 7.95 8.35
C LEU A 123 0.92 7.58 6.96
N GLU A 124 0.20 7.91 5.89
CA GLU A 124 0.64 7.68 4.52
C GLU A 124 1.92 8.45 4.21
N TYR A 125 2.00 9.72 4.63
CA TYR A 125 3.22 10.51 4.44
C TYR A 125 4.36 10.04 5.35
N LEU A 126 4.07 9.77 6.63
CA LEU A 126 5.06 9.38 7.63
C LEU A 126 5.71 8.03 7.32
N TYR A 127 4.90 7.01 7.05
CA TYR A 127 5.38 5.64 6.80
C TYR A 127 5.58 5.33 5.32
N ARG A 128 5.19 6.23 4.40
CA ARG A 128 5.25 6.00 2.94
C ARG A 128 4.49 4.74 2.54
N ILE A 129 3.25 4.63 3.01
CA ILE A 129 2.33 3.52 2.72
C ILE A 129 1.00 4.09 2.24
N ALA A 130 0.50 3.59 1.11
CA ALA A 130 -0.76 4.07 0.56
C ALA A 130 -1.95 3.72 1.48
N ARG A 131 -2.94 4.61 1.56
CA ARG A 131 -4.15 4.41 2.41
C ARG A 131 -4.88 3.11 2.11
N SER A 132 -5.03 2.76 0.83
CA SER A 132 -5.67 1.51 0.43
C SER A 132 -5.00 0.28 1.02
N THR A 133 -3.67 0.30 1.14
CA THR A 133 -2.92 -0.79 1.76
C THR A 133 -3.11 -0.80 3.27
N MET A 134 -3.10 0.37 3.93
CA MET A 134 -3.36 0.47 5.38
C MET A 134 -4.75 -0.06 5.75
N CYS A 135 -5.79 0.30 5.01
CA CYS A 135 -7.14 -0.20 5.24
C CYS A 135 -7.25 -1.73 5.17
N GLN A 136 -6.37 -2.39 4.42
CA GLN A 136 -6.35 -3.85 4.31
C GLN A 136 -5.63 -4.49 5.51
N PHE A 137 -4.40 -4.08 5.82
CA PHE A 137 -3.62 -4.79 6.83
C PHE A 137 -3.91 -4.33 8.27
N ILE A 138 -4.41 -3.12 8.52
CA ILE A 138 -4.66 -2.66 9.90
C ILE A 138 -5.65 -3.60 10.62
N PRO A 139 -6.81 -3.97 10.03
CA PRO A 139 -7.69 -4.96 10.64
C PRO A 139 -7.05 -6.34 10.82
N GLU A 140 -6.24 -6.78 9.86
CA GLU A 140 -5.48 -8.05 9.94
C GLU A 140 -4.54 -8.04 11.15
N VAL A 141 -3.79 -6.95 11.34
CA VAL A 141 -2.88 -6.77 12.47
C VAL A 141 -3.64 -6.68 13.79
N CYS A 142 -4.74 -5.91 13.86
CA CYS A 142 -5.57 -5.84 15.08
C CYS A 142 -6.11 -7.21 15.48
N LYS A 143 -6.54 -8.02 14.50
CA LYS A 143 -6.99 -9.40 14.75
C LYS A 143 -5.85 -10.28 15.26
N ALA A 144 -4.66 -10.18 14.65
CA ALA A 144 -3.48 -10.93 15.09
C ALA A 144 -3.08 -10.55 16.53
N ILE A 145 -3.07 -9.26 16.86
CA ILE A 145 -2.81 -8.77 18.24
C ILE A 145 -3.86 -9.33 19.21
N SER A 146 -5.15 -9.23 18.86
CA SER A 146 -6.23 -9.74 19.72
C SER A 146 -6.13 -11.24 19.96
N ASN A 147 -5.69 -12.01 18.97
CA ASN A 147 -5.49 -13.46 19.12
C ASN A 147 -4.26 -13.77 19.98
N ALA A 148 -3.13 -13.10 19.72
CA ALA A 148 -1.89 -13.31 20.45
C ALA A 148 -1.97 -12.90 21.93
N LEU A 149 -2.83 -11.94 22.25
CA LEU A 149 -3.02 -11.43 23.62
C LEU A 149 -4.29 -11.95 24.29
N LYS A 150 -5.03 -12.88 23.66
CA LYS A 150 -6.34 -13.33 24.12
C LYS A 150 -6.34 -13.77 25.58
N ASP A 151 -5.29 -14.45 26.03
CA ASP A 151 -5.17 -14.97 27.39
C ASP A 151 -4.88 -13.88 28.45
N PHE A 152 -4.37 -12.72 28.00
CA PHE A 152 -4.05 -11.58 28.84
C PHE A 152 -5.19 -10.54 28.88
N ILE A 153 -6.06 -10.54 27.87
CA ILE A 153 -7.19 -9.61 27.80
C ILE A 153 -8.31 -10.13 28.72
N GLN A 154 -8.29 -9.70 29.99
CA GLN A 154 -9.43 -9.83 30.89
C GLN A 154 -10.44 -8.72 30.59
N VAL A 155 -11.25 -8.85 29.53
CA VAL A 155 -12.38 -7.92 29.38
C VAL A 155 -13.39 -8.24 30.47
N SER A 156 -13.62 -7.31 31.39
CA SER A 156 -14.74 -7.40 32.32
C SER A 156 -16.03 -7.58 31.52
N TYR A 157 -16.73 -8.70 31.73
CA TYR A 157 -17.98 -9.10 31.04
C TYR A 157 -19.05 -7.98 30.98
N ILE A 158 -18.95 -7.00 31.88
CA ILE A 158 -19.80 -5.81 31.97
C ILE A 158 -19.78 -4.96 30.67
N LEU A 159 -18.66 -4.88 29.94
CA LEU A 159 -18.61 -4.13 28.67
C LEU A 159 -19.21 -4.89 27.49
N TYR A 160 -19.15 -6.23 27.51
CA TYR A 160 -19.77 -7.05 26.48
C TYR A 160 -21.30 -7.00 26.57
N LEU A 161 -21.88 -7.07 27.77
CA LEU A 161 -23.35 -7.03 27.93
C LEU A 161 -23.95 -5.67 27.55
N ASN A 162 -23.27 -4.56 27.81
CA ASN A 162 -23.78 -3.22 27.46
C ASN A 162 -23.80 -2.94 25.95
N LYS A 163 -23.05 -3.71 25.12
CA LYS A 163 -23.10 -3.57 23.66
C LYS A 163 -24.21 -4.42 23.01
N TYR A 164 -24.77 -5.40 23.73
CA TYR A 164 -25.86 -6.26 23.24
C TYR A 164 -27.23 -5.98 23.91
N TYR A 165 -27.30 -5.04 24.86
CA TYR A 165 -28.54 -4.67 25.56
C TYR A 165 -28.95 -3.19 25.39
N ILE A 166 -28.32 -2.45 24.50
CA ILE A 166 -28.73 -1.07 24.17
C ILE A 166 -28.99 -0.99 22.65
N PHE A 167 -30.29 -1.03 22.35
CA PHE A 167 -31.03 -0.98 21.06
C PHE A 167 -31.07 -2.24 20.19
#